data_AF-A0AAI9USH1-F1
#
_entry.id   AF-A0AAI9USH1-F1
#
_cell.length_a   1.000
_cell.length_b   1.000
_cell.length_c   1.000
_cell.angle_alpha   90.00
_cell.angle_beta   90.00
_cell.angle_gamma   90.00
#
_symmetry.space_group_name_H-M   'P 1'
#
loop_
_entity.id
_entity.type
_entity.pdbx_description
1 polymer ?
#
loop_
_entity_poly.entity_id
_entity_poly.type
_entity_poly.pdbx_seq_one_letter_code
_entity_poly.pdbx_strand_id
1 'polypeptide(L)'
;MSSTYSSLFMGQRLQSDVADGDLGKLDGLEGLPLEIIFDIYHQLDVRSIFSLAQVNTLFHGLLTRNKAAILLPVLQREFSPLPELLQVFTASDQDMSQYGDTFQPRRVVFRRFPGDMTGVTLSRGGIQHNTGALDGDKPPRTTLPSPRSVTLVERDLRPLLKYCLVTRQWEELFPQLHWFATPEDCRQLKELEKFKLRRALYRWWLYAFYFHGELLRPRSSQPEPFVNDVRTSHMRLHSTRELIEMRDLFFSMKNLVRHYIYPNLEQNLEPVDESSPLETMIETSIRERIVDTYAKLDPEDLMFYFENLFNYPRKRLVMDVNLKHPAFSQDQESFVAAIQSATDERPWLFDIADLTSIGGIVTSDDDLDEHLVRDGSHDGSIPPPGAFRRPRGIWAPPGDDGRALAERSHFYGGQRY
;
A
#
# COMPACT_ATOMS: atom_id res chain seq x y z
N MET A 1 28.61 -11.21 1.08
CA MET A 1 27.55 -10.38 1.72
C MET A 1 26.80 -11.28 2.68
N SER A 2 26.86 -11.02 3.99
CA SER A 2 26.08 -11.82 4.96
C SER A 2 24.61 -11.43 4.80
N SER A 3 23.78 -12.36 4.34
CA SER A 3 22.35 -12.14 4.16
C SER A 3 21.70 -12.04 5.54
N THR A 4 20.82 -11.06 5.76
CA THR A 4 19.97 -10.95 6.98
C THR A 4 19.27 -12.26 7.34
N TYR A 5 19.06 -13.11 6.32
CA TYR A 5 18.39 -14.41 6.41
C TYR A 5 19.34 -15.60 6.61
N SER A 6 20.66 -15.43 6.60
CA SER A 6 21.63 -16.52 6.87
C SER A 6 21.42 -17.12 8.26
N SER A 7 20.94 -16.31 9.21
CA SER A 7 20.56 -16.80 10.53
C SER A 7 19.45 -17.86 10.45
N LEU A 8 18.56 -17.83 9.45
CA LEU A 8 17.41 -18.73 9.26
C LEU A 8 17.81 -20.21 9.11
N PHE A 9 19.05 -20.50 8.73
CA PHE A 9 19.58 -21.85 8.55
C PHE A 9 20.24 -22.43 9.81
N MET A 10 20.62 -21.62 10.80
CA MET A 10 21.50 -22.01 11.93
C MET A 10 20.84 -22.86 13.05
N GLY A 11 19.67 -23.46 12.83
CA GLY A 11 18.89 -24.12 13.89
C GLY A 11 18.56 -25.61 13.72
N GLN A 12 18.80 -26.19 12.55
CA GLN A 12 18.54 -27.61 12.32
C GLN A 12 19.87 -28.35 12.25
N ARG A 13 20.15 -29.21 13.25
CA ARG A 13 21.11 -30.30 13.09
C ARG A 13 20.69 -31.06 11.83
N LEU A 14 21.47 -30.95 10.77
CA LEU A 14 21.41 -31.82 9.59
C LEU A 14 21.71 -33.24 10.07
N GLN A 15 20.67 -33.96 10.53
CA GLN A 15 20.77 -35.37 10.82
C GLN A 15 20.69 -36.08 9.47
N SER A 16 21.86 -36.38 8.94
CA SER A 16 22.06 -37.22 7.76
C SER A 16 21.80 -38.67 8.13
N ASP A 17 20.53 -39.03 8.33
CA ASP A 17 20.12 -40.44 8.32
C ASP A 17 19.74 -40.79 6.88
N VAL A 18 20.77 -40.97 6.05
CA VAL A 18 20.63 -41.69 4.78
C VAL A 18 21.47 -42.94 4.91
N ALA A 19 20.76 -44.06 5.00
CA ALA A 19 21.31 -45.40 5.06
C ALA A 19 22.26 -45.63 3.88
N ASP A 20 23.40 -46.23 4.20
CA ASP A 20 24.39 -46.78 3.29
C ASP A 20 23.72 -47.83 2.40
N GLY A 21 23.44 -47.45 1.15
CA GLY A 21 22.67 -48.26 0.21
C GLY A 21 22.68 -47.66 -1.19
N ASP A 22 23.69 -48.05 -1.97
CA ASP A 22 23.76 -47.99 -3.44
C ASP A 22 23.60 -46.58 -4.06
N LEU A 23 24.70 -45.81 -4.06
CA LEU A 23 24.86 -44.54 -4.78
C LEU A 23 24.91 -44.77 -6.29
N GLY A 24 23.78 -45.14 -6.88
CA GLY A 24 23.49 -44.78 -8.26
C GLY A 24 23.55 -43.25 -8.36
N LYS A 25 24.44 -42.72 -9.21
CA LYS A 25 24.55 -41.28 -9.48
C LYS A 25 23.15 -40.72 -9.72
N LEU A 26 22.70 -39.83 -8.84
CA LEU A 26 21.54 -38.99 -9.11
C LEU A 26 21.91 -38.07 -10.28
N ASP A 27 21.57 -38.47 -11.51
CA ASP A 27 21.75 -37.66 -12.70
C ASP A 27 20.69 -36.54 -12.71
N GLY A 28 21.11 -35.30 -12.36
CA GLY A 28 20.26 -34.10 -12.43
C GLY A 28 20.34 -33.18 -11.21
N LEU A 29 19.37 -32.27 -11.09
CA LEU A 29 19.28 -31.29 -10.00
C LEU A 29 19.19 -31.94 -8.60
N GLU A 30 18.71 -33.18 -8.52
CA GLU A 30 18.52 -33.94 -7.27
C GLU A 30 19.84 -34.45 -6.69
N GLY A 31 20.89 -34.59 -7.52
CA GLY A 31 22.23 -34.97 -7.09
C GLY A 31 23.10 -33.80 -6.62
N LEU A 32 22.58 -32.58 -6.67
CA LEU A 32 23.32 -31.39 -6.24
C LEU A 32 23.39 -31.29 -4.71
N PRO A 33 24.46 -30.68 -4.16
CA PRO A 33 24.50 -30.31 -2.75
C PRO A 33 23.32 -29.42 -2.36
N LEU A 34 22.80 -29.59 -1.15
CA LEU A 34 21.61 -28.86 -0.67
C LEU A 34 21.82 -27.34 -0.69
N GLU A 35 23.05 -26.88 -0.46
CA GLU A 35 23.42 -25.46 -0.54
C GLU A 35 23.14 -24.90 -1.93
N ILE A 36 23.52 -25.63 -2.98
CA ILE A 36 23.28 -25.23 -4.37
C ILE A 36 21.78 -25.25 -4.70
N ILE A 37 21.04 -26.22 -4.16
CA ILE A 37 19.58 -26.28 -4.35
C ILE A 37 18.91 -25.08 -3.66
N PHE A 38 19.35 -24.68 -2.47
CA PHE A 38 18.84 -23.47 -1.82
C PHE A 38 19.20 -22.20 -2.57
N ASP A 39 20.41 -22.10 -3.12
CA ASP A 39 20.81 -20.98 -3.98
C ASP A 39 19.92 -20.91 -5.23
N ILE A 40 19.60 -22.06 -5.85
CA ILE A 40 18.65 -22.13 -6.97
C ILE A 40 17.28 -21.60 -6.53
N TYR A 41 16.75 -22.06 -5.39
CA TYR A 41 15.48 -21.56 -4.85
C TYR A 41 15.47 -20.04 -4.65
N HIS A 42 16.57 -19.45 -4.18
CA HIS A 42 16.69 -18.00 -3.99
C HIS A 42 16.79 -17.21 -5.30
N GLN A 43 17.12 -17.87 -6.42
CA GLN A 43 17.11 -17.25 -7.74
C GLN A 43 15.73 -17.30 -8.43
N LEU A 44 14.89 -18.28 -8.08
CA LEU A 44 13.55 -18.44 -8.67
C LEU A 44 12.55 -17.40 -8.18
N ASP A 45 11.54 -17.12 -9.01
CA ASP A 45 10.38 -16.33 -8.60
C ASP A 45 9.39 -17.15 -7.79
N VAL A 46 8.49 -16.47 -7.08
CA VAL A 46 7.55 -17.14 -6.16
C VAL A 46 6.75 -18.23 -6.90
N ARG A 47 6.34 -17.99 -8.14
CA ARG A 47 5.61 -18.97 -8.94
C ARG A 47 6.48 -20.17 -9.27
N SER A 48 7.70 -19.96 -9.77
CA SER A 48 8.59 -21.07 -10.13
C SER A 48 9.03 -21.90 -8.93
N ILE A 49 9.10 -21.32 -7.72
CA ILE A 49 9.38 -22.08 -6.49
C ILE A 49 8.31 -23.15 -6.26
N PHE A 50 7.04 -22.78 -6.37
CA PHE A 50 5.93 -23.72 -6.21
C PHE A 50 5.87 -24.72 -7.38
N SER A 51 6.16 -24.29 -8.61
CA SER A 51 6.26 -25.19 -9.75
C SER A 51 7.38 -26.22 -9.58
N LEU A 52 8.58 -25.81 -9.14
CA LEU A 52 9.70 -26.73 -8.87
C LEU A 52 9.35 -27.72 -7.75
N ALA A 53 8.68 -27.26 -6.69
CA ALA A 53 8.23 -28.12 -5.61
C ALA A 53 7.19 -29.17 -6.07
N GLN A 54 6.50 -28.96 -7.19
CA GLN A 54 5.57 -29.94 -7.76
C GLN A 54 6.27 -31.01 -8.60
N VAL A 55 7.54 -30.80 -9.00
CA VAL A 55 8.28 -31.72 -9.89
C VAL A 55 8.69 -33.02 -9.17
N ASN A 56 9.15 -32.93 -7.92
CA ASN A 56 9.58 -34.10 -7.13
C ASN A 56 9.30 -33.91 -5.63
N THR A 57 9.03 -35.02 -4.94
CA THR A 57 8.96 -35.17 -3.47
C THR A 57 10.17 -34.58 -2.73
N LEU A 58 11.39 -34.64 -3.27
CA LEU A 58 12.58 -34.03 -2.66
C LEU A 58 12.43 -32.51 -2.58
N PHE A 59 12.12 -31.85 -3.69
CA PHE A 59 11.91 -30.40 -3.76
C PHE A 59 10.70 -29.97 -2.94
N HIS A 60 9.61 -30.73 -2.99
CA HIS A 60 8.46 -30.52 -2.11
C HIS A 60 8.84 -30.57 -0.62
N GLY A 61 9.62 -31.58 -0.23
CA GLY A 61 10.09 -31.77 1.14
C GLY A 61 11.02 -30.65 1.60
N LEU A 62 11.94 -30.21 0.74
CA LEU A 62 12.84 -29.08 1.03
C LEU A 62 12.07 -27.79 1.23
N LEU A 63 11.12 -27.46 0.35
CA LEU A 63 10.27 -26.28 0.48
C LEU A 63 9.43 -26.33 1.76
N THR A 64 8.83 -27.49 2.06
CA THR A 64 7.97 -27.65 3.25
C THR A 64 8.74 -27.49 4.55
N ARG A 65 9.96 -28.03 4.63
CA ARG A 65 10.79 -27.99 5.86
C ARG A 65 11.52 -26.66 6.05
N ASN A 66 11.82 -25.94 4.96
CA ASN A 66 12.63 -24.72 4.97
C ASN A 66 11.88 -23.51 4.42
N LYS A 67 10.55 -23.51 4.53
CA LYS A 67 9.66 -22.56 3.87
C LYS A 67 10.04 -21.11 4.13
N ALA A 68 10.29 -20.75 5.38
CA ALA A 68 10.67 -19.38 5.75
C ALA A 68 12.05 -18.97 5.21
N ALA A 69 13.02 -19.88 5.23
CA ALA A 69 14.37 -19.64 4.76
C ALA A 69 14.45 -19.50 3.22
N ILE A 70 13.53 -20.15 2.50
CA ILE A 70 13.38 -20.02 1.05
C ILE A 70 12.56 -18.78 0.68
N LEU A 71 11.37 -18.62 1.26
CA LEU A 71 10.42 -17.59 0.81
C LEU A 71 10.81 -16.18 1.24
N LEU A 72 11.30 -15.95 2.46
CA LEU A 72 11.56 -14.57 2.92
C LEU A 72 12.60 -13.82 2.08
N PRO A 73 13.75 -14.42 1.70
CA PRO A 73 14.70 -13.77 0.78
C PRO A 73 14.09 -13.47 -0.58
N VAL A 74 13.31 -14.40 -1.13
CA VAL A 74 12.66 -14.24 -2.44
C VAL A 74 11.62 -13.13 -2.38
N LEU A 75 10.78 -13.10 -1.34
CA LEU A 75 9.81 -12.04 -1.12
C LEU A 75 10.50 -10.67 -0.95
N GLN A 76 11.62 -10.61 -0.24
CA GLN A 76 12.40 -9.38 -0.10
C GLN A 76 12.93 -8.86 -1.43
N ARG A 77 13.35 -9.76 -2.33
CA ARG A 77 13.85 -9.41 -3.66
C ARG A 77 12.73 -8.97 -4.59
N GLU A 78 11.65 -9.75 -4.66
CA GLU A 78 10.58 -9.54 -5.65
C GLU A 78 9.57 -8.46 -5.26
N PHE A 79 9.32 -8.31 -3.96
CA PHE A 79 8.30 -7.40 -3.42
C PHE A 79 8.94 -6.31 -2.55
N SER A 80 10.19 -5.95 -2.84
CA SER A 80 10.84 -4.79 -2.22
C SER A 80 10.04 -3.50 -2.50
N PRO A 81 9.79 -2.61 -1.52
CA PRO A 81 10.24 -2.69 -0.12
C PRO A 81 9.35 -3.59 0.75
N LEU A 82 9.82 -4.79 1.07
CA LEU A 82 9.10 -5.75 1.92
C LEU A 82 8.70 -5.20 3.30
N PRO A 83 9.51 -4.37 4.00
CA PRO A 83 9.11 -3.81 5.29
C PRO A 83 7.79 -3.03 5.24
N GLU A 84 7.49 -2.36 4.12
CA GLU A 84 6.25 -1.59 3.94
C GLU A 84 5.06 -2.52 3.68
N LEU A 85 5.22 -3.55 2.83
CA LEU A 85 4.21 -4.58 2.64
C LEU A 85 3.86 -5.27 3.98
N LEU A 86 4.86 -5.49 4.83
CA LEU A 86 4.64 -6.06 6.16
C LEU A 86 3.87 -5.11 7.09
N GLN A 87 3.93 -3.79 6.91
CA GLN A 87 3.08 -2.86 7.65
C GLN A 87 1.61 -3.07 7.30
N VAL A 88 1.32 -3.23 6.00
CA VAL A 88 -0.03 -3.53 5.49
C VAL A 88 -0.51 -4.87 6.03
N PHE A 89 0.31 -5.93 5.87
CA PHE A 89 -0.05 -7.27 6.30
C PHE A 89 -0.31 -7.38 7.82
N THR A 90 0.41 -6.60 8.62
CA THR A 90 0.27 -6.62 10.09
C THR A 90 -0.69 -5.56 10.63
N ALA A 91 -1.39 -4.82 9.75
CA ALA A 91 -2.33 -3.76 10.10
C ALA A 91 -3.42 -4.22 11.09
N SER A 92 -3.72 -3.36 12.06
CA SER A 92 -4.56 -3.60 13.23
C SER A 92 -5.04 -2.25 13.76
N ASP A 93 -6.33 -2.21 14.08
CA ASP A 93 -7.05 -1.15 14.77
C ASP A 93 -6.34 -0.54 16.00
N GLN A 94 -5.63 -1.37 16.77
CA GLN A 94 -4.92 -0.96 17.99
C GLN A 94 -3.73 -0.04 17.75
N ASP A 95 -3.30 0.17 16.51
CA ASP A 95 -2.19 1.09 16.23
C ASP A 95 -2.56 2.56 16.43
N MET A 96 -3.83 2.89 16.22
CA MET A 96 -4.30 4.27 16.26
C MET A 96 -4.56 4.76 17.68
N SER A 97 -4.74 3.85 18.65
CA SER A 97 -5.12 4.20 20.03
C SER A 97 -3.94 4.64 20.91
N GLN A 98 -2.71 4.25 20.56
CA GLN A 98 -1.55 4.41 21.43
C GLN A 98 -0.79 5.74 21.25
N TYR A 99 -0.84 6.34 20.05
CA TYR A 99 0.05 7.46 19.67
C TYR A 99 -0.68 8.78 19.40
N GLY A 100 -1.97 8.86 19.73
CA GLY A 100 -2.79 10.05 19.50
C GLY A 100 -2.79 10.46 18.02
N ASP A 101 -2.35 11.69 17.74
CA ASP A 101 -2.31 12.23 16.38
C ASP A 101 -1.00 11.96 15.62
N THR A 102 -0.05 11.21 16.20
CA THR A 102 1.23 10.89 15.55
C THR A 102 1.26 9.45 15.07
N PHE A 103 1.55 9.24 13.79
CA PHE A 103 1.63 7.91 13.22
C PHE A 103 2.97 7.24 13.56
N GLN A 104 2.95 5.94 13.91
CA GLN A 104 4.15 5.17 14.23
C GLN A 104 4.12 3.81 13.51
N PRO A 105 5.07 3.55 12.59
CA PRO A 105 5.20 2.24 11.95
C PRO A 105 5.56 1.13 12.95
N ARG A 106 5.04 -0.08 12.72
CA ARG A 106 5.31 -1.24 13.57
C ARG A 106 6.69 -1.82 13.33
N ARG A 107 7.28 -2.31 14.42
CA ARG A 107 8.40 -3.23 14.36
C ARG A 107 7.89 -4.65 14.05
N VAL A 108 8.37 -5.26 12.97
CA VAL A 108 7.95 -6.62 12.57
C VAL A 108 9.12 -7.57 12.72
N VAL A 109 8.93 -8.63 13.51
CA VAL A 109 9.95 -9.64 13.80
C VAL A 109 9.44 -11.01 13.39
N PHE A 110 10.21 -11.77 12.63
CA PHE A 110 9.91 -13.15 12.32
C PHE A 110 10.55 -14.09 13.35
N ARG A 111 9.79 -15.05 13.87
CA ARG A 111 10.26 -16.12 14.76
C ARG A 111 10.03 -17.48 14.12
N ARG A 112 11.07 -18.32 14.16
CA ARG A 112 11.01 -19.66 13.54
C ARG A 112 10.18 -20.66 14.33
N PHE A 113 10.26 -20.61 15.66
CA PHE A 113 9.55 -21.51 16.56
C PHE A 113 9.18 -20.80 17.87
N PRO A 114 8.20 -21.32 18.63
CA PRO A 114 7.89 -20.83 19.97
C PRO A 114 9.13 -20.96 20.88
N GLY A 115 9.73 -19.85 21.28
CA GLY A 115 10.98 -19.81 22.07
C GLY A 115 12.19 -19.18 21.36
N ASP A 116 12.10 -18.85 20.07
CA ASP A 116 13.11 -18.06 19.37
C ASP A 116 13.12 -16.62 19.92
N MET A 117 13.94 -16.39 20.94
CA MET A 117 14.02 -15.09 21.64
C MET A 117 14.62 -13.99 20.77
N THR A 118 15.48 -14.36 19.80
CA THR A 118 16.14 -13.40 18.92
C THR A 118 15.27 -12.97 17.74
N GLY A 119 14.68 -13.94 17.03
CA GLY A 119 13.99 -13.70 15.77
C GLY A 119 14.84 -12.98 14.71
N VAL A 120 14.24 -12.71 13.55
CA VAL A 120 14.80 -11.86 12.50
C VAL A 120 13.94 -10.62 12.38
N THR A 121 14.51 -9.44 12.61
CA THR A 121 13.76 -8.18 12.45
C THR A 121 13.58 -7.89 10.96
N LEU A 122 12.35 -7.98 10.47
CA LEU A 122 11.98 -7.72 9.07
C LEU A 122 11.64 -6.25 8.83
N SER A 123 11.06 -5.57 9.82
CA SER A 123 10.84 -4.12 9.81
C SER A 123 11.23 -3.54 11.16
N ARG A 124 11.96 -2.42 11.16
CA ARG A 124 12.43 -1.77 12.39
C ARG A 124 11.34 -0.95 13.09
N GLY A 125 10.29 -0.56 12.39
CA GLY A 125 9.26 0.35 12.89
C GLY A 125 9.71 1.81 12.97
N GLY A 126 8.90 2.63 13.64
CA GLY A 126 9.18 4.03 13.92
C GLY A 126 10.36 4.26 14.87
N ILE A 127 10.74 5.52 15.07
CA ILE A 127 11.93 5.89 15.84
C ILE A 127 11.67 5.76 17.35
N GLN A 128 12.60 5.10 18.05
CA GLN A 128 12.69 5.13 19.51
C GLN A 128 13.46 6.38 19.95
N HIS A 129 12.82 7.31 20.65
CA HIS A 129 13.55 8.31 21.43
C HIS A 129 13.96 7.72 22.78
N ASN A 130 15.06 6.97 22.80
CA ASN A 130 15.82 6.69 24.02
C ASN A 130 17.06 7.58 24.02
N THR A 131 16.98 8.77 24.63
CA THR A 131 18.18 9.50 25.03
C THR A 131 18.41 9.32 26.52
N GLY A 132 19.09 8.22 26.86
CA GLY A 132 19.96 8.23 28.03
C GLY A 132 21.17 9.10 27.72
N ALA A 133 21.02 10.41 27.86
CA ALA A 133 22.12 11.35 27.98
C ALA A 133 21.63 12.53 28.81
N LEU A 134 22.09 12.56 30.06
CA LEU A 134 21.99 13.71 30.95
C LEU A 134 22.78 14.85 30.31
N ASP A 135 22.11 15.74 29.59
CA ASP A 135 22.64 17.08 29.35
C ASP A 135 21.45 18.05 29.38
N GLY A 136 21.37 18.78 30.49
CA GLY A 136 20.29 19.71 30.77
C GLY A 136 20.49 21.00 30.01
N ASP A 137 19.69 21.23 28.96
CA ASP A 137 19.10 22.55 28.65
C ASP A 137 18.20 22.58 27.40
N LYS A 138 17.50 21.47 27.08
CA LYS A 138 16.56 21.48 25.94
C LYS A 138 15.12 21.21 26.40
N PRO A 139 14.13 21.93 25.83
CA PRO A 139 12.73 21.77 26.19
C PRO A 139 12.28 20.32 25.96
N PRO A 140 11.23 19.85 26.65
CA PRO A 140 10.83 18.45 26.64
C PRO A 140 10.46 18.04 25.21
N ARG A 141 11.38 17.35 24.54
CA ARG A 141 11.05 16.60 23.33
C ARG A 141 10.07 15.52 23.78
N THR A 142 8.87 15.54 23.21
CA THR A 142 7.87 14.49 23.41
C THR A 142 8.49 13.14 23.11
N THR A 143 8.80 12.37 24.15
CA THR A 143 9.30 11.00 24.02
C THR A 143 8.15 10.15 23.52
N LEU A 144 8.15 9.86 22.23
CA LEU A 144 7.16 8.96 21.65
C LEU A 144 7.33 7.55 22.25
N PRO A 145 6.23 6.84 22.58
CA PRO A 145 6.30 5.47 23.06
C PRO A 145 7.02 4.56 22.06
N SER A 146 7.62 3.48 22.55
CA SER A 146 8.27 2.50 21.68
C SER A 146 7.30 1.95 20.63
N PRO A 147 7.70 1.83 19.35
CA PRO A 147 6.82 1.35 18.29
C PRO A 147 6.31 -0.05 18.62
N ARG A 148 5.03 -0.29 18.31
CA ARG A 148 4.39 -1.58 18.55
C ARG A 148 5.13 -2.68 17.79
N SER A 149 5.41 -3.78 18.48
CA SER A 149 6.10 -4.93 17.87
C SER A 149 5.10 -6.05 17.56
N VAL A 150 5.11 -6.53 16.31
CA VAL A 150 4.35 -7.71 15.87
C VAL A 150 5.31 -8.84 15.54
N THR A 151 4.93 -10.06 15.94
CA THR A 151 5.69 -11.27 15.66
C THR A 151 5.01 -12.07 14.56
N LEU A 152 5.75 -12.38 13.49
CA LEU A 152 5.34 -13.29 12.43
C LEU A 152 5.96 -14.66 12.64
N VAL A 153 5.24 -15.70 12.25
CA VAL A 153 5.70 -17.09 12.23
C VAL A 153 5.42 -17.72 10.86
N GLU A 154 5.90 -18.94 10.62
CA GLU A 154 5.82 -19.59 9.30
C GLU A 154 4.40 -19.67 8.73
N ARG A 155 3.38 -19.84 9.59
CA ARG A 155 1.97 -19.92 9.16
C ARG A 155 1.49 -18.65 8.46
N ASP A 156 2.09 -17.50 8.80
CA ASP A 156 1.72 -16.19 8.29
C ASP A 156 2.24 -15.98 6.86
N LEU A 157 3.21 -16.79 6.41
CA LEU A 157 3.75 -16.71 5.06
C LEU A 157 2.70 -17.02 3.99
N ARG A 158 1.78 -17.96 4.25
CA ARG A 158 0.75 -18.31 3.25
C ARG A 158 -0.24 -17.16 3.03
N PRO A 159 -0.84 -16.56 4.07
CA PRO A 159 -1.65 -15.35 3.92
C PRO A 159 -0.89 -14.19 3.28
N LEU A 160 0.39 -13.98 3.60
CA LEU A 160 1.21 -12.92 3.01
C LEU A 160 1.34 -13.04 1.48
N LEU A 161 1.33 -14.25 0.93
CA LEU A 161 1.35 -14.45 -0.53
C LEU A 161 0.14 -13.83 -1.23
N LYS A 162 -1.01 -13.71 -0.56
CA LYS A 162 -2.19 -13.04 -1.13
C LYS A 162 -1.91 -11.57 -1.44
N TYR A 163 -1.25 -10.86 -0.52
CA TYR A 163 -0.83 -9.47 -0.73
C TYR A 163 0.19 -9.33 -1.86
N CYS A 164 1.07 -10.32 -2.00
CA CYS A 164 2.03 -10.38 -3.10
C CYS A 164 1.32 -10.57 -4.46
N LEU A 165 0.26 -11.38 -4.52
CA LEU A 165 -0.55 -11.55 -5.73
C LEU A 165 -1.24 -10.24 -6.14
N VAL A 166 -1.91 -9.56 -5.19
CA VAL A 166 -2.52 -8.24 -5.44
C VAL A 166 -1.49 -7.25 -5.96
N THR A 167 -0.30 -7.26 -5.36
CA THR A 167 0.81 -6.41 -5.82
C THR A 167 1.18 -6.68 -7.28
N ARG A 168 1.32 -7.96 -7.67
CA ARG A 168 1.62 -8.32 -9.08
C ARG A 168 0.52 -7.87 -10.03
N GLN A 169 -0.75 -8.04 -9.65
CA GLN A 169 -1.88 -7.58 -10.47
C GLN A 169 -1.83 -6.06 -10.70
N TRP A 170 -1.48 -5.28 -9.67
CA TRP A 170 -1.28 -3.83 -9.82
C TRP A 170 -0.05 -3.47 -10.67
N GLU A 171 1.07 -4.21 -10.56
CA GLU A 171 2.23 -4.03 -11.44
C GLU A 171 1.90 -4.25 -12.92
N GLU A 172 1.01 -5.21 -13.22
CA GLU A 172 0.57 -5.54 -14.57
C GLU A 172 -0.45 -4.52 -15.12
N LEU A 173 -1.35 -4.02 -14.27
CA LEU A 173 -2.41 -3.10 -14.66
C LEU A 173 -1.95 -1.64 -14.76
N PHE A 174 -1.07 -1.20 -13.87
CA PHE A 174 -0.67 0.21 -13.74
C PHE A 174 -0.23 0.87 -15.07
N PRO A 175 0.60 0.24 -15.93
CA PRO A 175 0.95 0.81 -17.23
C PRO A 175 -0.26 1.27 -18.05
N GLN A 176 -1.31 0.45 -18.13
CA GLN A 176 -2.49 0.74 -18.92
C GLN A 176 -3.26 1.95 -18.37
N LEU A 177 -3.24 2.12 -17.05
CA LEU A 177 -3.89 3.25 -16.37
C LEU A 177 -3.08 4.54 -16.46
N HIS A 178 -1.75 4.44 -16.40
CA HIS A 178 -0.85 5.58 -16.48
C HIS A 178 -0.85 6.18 -17.90
N TRP A 179 -0.71 5.34 -18.92
CA TRP A 179 -0.73 5.75 -20.33
C TRP A 179 -2.12 5.71 -20.95
N PHE A 180 -3.18 5.84 -20.15
CA PHE A 180 -4.56 5.76 -20.66
C PHE A 180 -4.85 6.79 -21.77
N ALA A 181 -4.30 8.01 -21.64
CA ALA A 181 -4.46 9.08 -22.63
C ALA A 181 -3.49 8.99 -23.82
N THR A 182 -2.41 8.23 -23.70
CA THR A 182 -1.31 8.10 -24.68
C THR A 182 -0.88 6.62 -24.78
N PRO A 183 -1.78 5.72 -25.22
CA PRO A 183 -1.52 4.27 -25.21
C PRO A 183 -0.33 3.85 -26.08
N GLU A 184 0.09 4.67 -27.04
CA GLU A 184 1.29 4.49 -27.86
C GLU A 184 2.59 4.48 -27.05
N ASP A 185 2.62 5.16 -25.90
CA ASP A 185 3.77 5.21 -25.00
C ASP A 185 3.76 4.08 -23.96
N CYS A 186 2.71 3.26 -23.95
CA CYS A 186 2.52 2.20 -22.98
C CYS A 186 3.61 1.13 -23.11
N ARG A 187 4.29 0.87 -22.00
CA ARG A 187 5.34 -0.14 -21.92
C ARG A 187 5.36 -0.83 -20.56
N GLN A 188 6.10 -1.91 -20.47
CA GLN A 188 6.40 -2.53 -19.19
C GLN A 188 7.23 -1.60 -18.31
N LEU A 189 6.98 -1.67 -17.00
CA LEU A 189 7.75 -0.94 -16.00
C LEU A 189 9.16 -1.50 -15.87
N LYS A 190 10.14 -0.61 -15.74
CA LYS A 190 11.51 -0.93 -15.35
C LYS A 190 11.53 -1.37 -13.87
N GLU A 191 12.58 -2.07 -13.45
CA GLU A 191 12.68 -2.57 -12.07
C GLU A 191 12.61 -1.45 -11.01
N LEU A 192 13.19 -0.28 -11.29
CA LEU A 192 13.09 0.87 -10.40
C LEU A 192 11.66 1.44 -10.34
N GLU A 193 10.95 1.49 -11.47
CA GLU A 193 9.57 1.97 -11.55
C GLU A 193 8.64 1.00 -10.80
N LYS A 194 8.87 -0.32 -10.91
CA LYS A 194 8.17 -1.33 -10.12
C LYS A 194 8.41 -1.13 -8.62
N PHE A 195 9.64 -0.82 -8.21
CA PHE A 195 9.95 -0.51 -6.81
C PHE A 195 9.18 0.73 -6.33
N LYS A 196 9.19 1.83 -7.10
CA LYS A 196 8.43 3.06 -6.79
C LYS A 196 6.92 2.79 -6.70
N LEU A 197 6.38 2.04 -7.67
CA LEU A 197 4.98 1.62 -7.69
C LEU A 197 4.61 0.79 -6.46
N ARG A 198 5.37 -0.25 -6.13
CA ARG A 198 5.14 -1.10 -4.94
C ARG A 198 5.14 -0.29 -3.66
N ARG A 199 6.14 0.59 -3.50
CA ARG A 199 6.25 1.50 -2.36
C ARG A 199 5.01 2.39 -2.22
N ALA A 200 4.61 3.06 -3.31
CA ALA A 200 3.41 3.89 -3.33
C ALA A 200 2.14 3.07 -3.01
N LEU A 201 2.02 1.88 -3.59
CA LEU A 201 0.89 0.96 -3.39
C LEU A 201 0.77 0.52 -1.93
N TYR A 202 1.86 0.13 -1.29
CA TYR A 202 1.83 -0.31 0.12
C TYR A 202 1.41 0.81 1.07
N ARG A 203 1.86 2.04 0.82
CA ARG A 203 1.50 3.20 1.63
C ARG A 203 0.05 3.60 1.44
N TRP A 204 -0.45 3.59 0.20
CA TRP A 204 -1.87 3.78 -0.07
C TRP A 204 -2.71 2.66 0.59
N TRP A 205 -2.33 1.39 0.46
CA TRP A 205 -3.05 0.28 1.08
C TRP A 205 -3.13 0.43 2.60
N LEU A 206 -2.01 0.78 3.23
CA LEU A 206 -1.95 1.04 4.67
C LEU A 206 -2.83 2.22 5.07
N TYR A 207 -2.82 3.28 4.26
CA TYR A 207 -3.68 4.44 4.47
C TYR A 207 -5.17 4.07 4.37
N ALA A 208 -5.54 3.29 3.35
CA ALA A 208 -6.91 2.84 3.14
C ALA A 208 -7.40 2.03 4.34
N PHE A 209 -6.58 1.09 4.83
CA PHE A 209 -6.90 0.32 6.05
C PHE A 209 -7.20 1.23 7.25
N TYR A 210 -6.34 2.22 7.53
CA TYR A 210 -6.50 3.04 8.74
C TYR A 210 -7.57 4.11 8.63
N PHE A 211 -7.78 4.66 7.43
CA PHE A 211 -8.52 5.91 7.27
C PHE A 211 -9.68 5.83 6.31
N HIS A 212 -9.79 4.77 5.51
CA HIS A 212 -10.88 4.57 4.54
C HIS A 212 -11.71 3.31 4.79
N GLY A 213 -11.22 2.40 5.62
CA GLY A 213 -11.97 1.24 6.11
C GLY A 213 -12.94 1.58 7.24
N GLU A 214 -13.29 0.56 8.03
CA GLU A 214 -14.33 0.66 9.07
C GLU A 214 -13.86 1.30 10.38
N LEU A 215 -12.60 1.72 10.45
CA LEU A 215 -12.08 2.40 11.64
C LEU A 215 -12.64 3.81 11.73
N LEU A 216 -12.81 4.29 12.97
CA LEU A 216 -13.29 5.64 13.20
C LEU A 216 -12.33 6.66 12.57
N ARG A 217 -12.90 7.56 11.76
CA ARG A 217 -12.17 8.69 11.20
C ARG A 217 -11.53 9.48 12.35
N PRO A 218 -10.23 9.81 12.27
CA PRO A 218 -9.58 10.63 13.29
C PRO A 218 -10.27 11.98 13.49
N ARG A 219 -10.75 12.58 12.38
CA ARG A 219 -11.47 13.85 12.34
C ARG A 219 -12.53 13.84 11.25
N SER A 220 -13.61 14.60 11.48
CA SER A 220 -14.72 14.76 10.53
C SER A 220 -14.39 15.64 9.33
N SER A 221 -13.29 16.39 9.35
CA SER A 221 -12.88 17.28 8.25
C SER A 221 -11.75 16.67 7.42
N GLN A 222 -11.46 17.27 6.28
CA GLN A 222 -10.27 16.92 5.49
C GLN A 222 -8.97 17.27 6.24
N PRO A 223 -7.85 16.58 5.94
CA PRO A 223 -6.52 16.93 6.43
C PRO A 223 -6.11 18.35 6.02
N GLU A 224 -5.44 19.07 6.92
CA GLU A 224 -5.02 20.47 6.73
C GLU A 224 -3.53 20.64 7.10
N PRO A 225 -2.75 21.49 6.38
CA PRO A 225 -1.35 21.74 6.70
C PRO A 225 -1.16 22.30 8.12
N PHE A 226 -0.12 21.84 8.82
CA PHE A 226 0.27 22.24 10.17
C PHE A 226 -0.80 22.02 11.26
N VAL A 227 -1.77 21.12 11.01
CA VAL A 227 -2.75 20.68 12.01
C VAL A 227 -2.37 19.28 12.51
N ASN A 228 -2.62 18.98 13.79
CA ASN A 228 -2.50 17.60 14.26
C ASN A 228 -3.58 16.76 13.60
N ASP A 229 -3.12 15.83 12.80
CA ASP A 229 -3.94 14.86 12.10
C ASP A 229 -3.02 13.68 11.80
N VAL A 230 -3.39 12.52 12.32
CA VAL A 230 -2.60 11.29 12.12
C VAL A 230 -2.51 10.89 10.64
N ARG A 231 -3.47 11.31 9.81
CA ARG A 231 -3.41 11.13 8.35
C ARG A 231 -2.25 11.92 7.75
N THR A 232 -2.12 13.19 8.11
CA THR A 232 -0.99 14.03 7.68
C THR A 232 0.30 13.57 8.34
N SER A 233 0.28 13.15 9.60
CA SER A 233 1.46 12.60 10.30
C SER A 233 2.04 11.39 9.57
N HIS A 234 1.19 10.48 9.08
CA HIS A 234 1.63 9.36 8.24
C HIS A 234 2.34 9.89 6.98
N MET A 235 1.75 10.87 6.28
CA MET A 235 2.36 11.44 5.07
C MET A 235 3.66 12.19 5.35
N ARG A 236 3.81 12.84 6.51
CA ARG A 236 5.05 13.56 6.88
C ARG A 236 6.28 12.65 6.95
N LEU A 237 6.12 11.35 7.23
CA LEU A 237 7.24 10.39 7.27
C LEU A 237 7.93 10.19 5.92
N HIS A 238 7.29 10.58 4.84
CA HIS A 238 7.75 10.33 3.49
C HIS A 238 8.38 11.58 2.88
N SER A 239 9.36 11.37 2.01
CA SER A 239 9.98 12.48 1.26
C SER A 239 9.01 13.05 0.23
N THR A 240 9.26 14.28 -0.22
CA THR A 240 8.44 14.92 -1.26
C THR A 240 8.37 14.09 -2.54
N ARG A 241 9.48 13.45 -2.95
CA ARG A 241 9.47 12.55 -4.10
C ARG A 241 8.50 11.38 -3.92
N GLU A 242 8.55 10.76 -2.75
CA GLU A 242 7.66 9.64 -2.45
C GLU A 242 6.19 10.05 -2.33
N LEU A 243 5.91 11.26 -1.81
CA LEU A 243 4.57 11.86 -1.79
C LEU A 243 4.01 12.02 -3.21
N ILE A 244 4.85 12.44 -4.14
CA ILE A 244 4.46 12.65 -5.54
C ILE A 244 4.28 11.31 -6.27
N GLU A 245 5.11 10.31 -6.00
CA GLU A 245 4.90 8.93 -6.48
C GLU A 245 3.56 8.36 -6.00
N MET A 246 3.19 8.58 -4.73
CA MET A 246 1.89 8.18 -4.19
C MET A 246 0.73 8.91 -4.88
N ARG A 247 0.89 10.21 -5.14
CA ARG A 247 -0.11 11.00 -5.87
C ARG A 247 -0.31 10.52 -7.30
N ASP A 248 0.78 10.19 -8.00
CA ASP A 248 0.76 9.65 -9.37
C ASP A 248 0.01 8.31 -9.43
N LEU A 249 0.35 7.36 -8.54
CA LEU A 249 -0.39 6.10 -8.42
C LEU A 249 -1.88 6.33 -8.19
N PHE A 250 -2.21 7.20 -7.22
CA PHE A 250 -3.60 7.41 -6.84
C PHE A 250 -4.40 8.09 -7.97
N PHE A 251 -3.76 8.94 -8.78
CA PHE A 251 -4.38 9.48 -10.00
C PHE A 251 -4.69 8.39 -11.02
N SER A 252 -3.75 7.48 -11.31
CA SER A 252 -3.99 6.31 -12.16
C SER A 252 -5.11 5.42 -11.62
N MET A 253 -5.18 5.24 -10.29
CA MET A 253 -6.29 4.51 -9.66
C MET A 253 -7.63 5.22 -9.84
N LYS A 254 -7.71 6.55 -9.69
CA LYS A 254 -8.96 7.29 -9.95
C LYS A 254 -9.39 7.14 -11.41
N ASN A 255 -8.46 7.00 -12.35
CA ASN A 255 -8.78 6.65 -13.74
C ASN A 255 -9.35 5.24 -13.87
N LEU A 256 -8.87 4.25 -13.12
CA LEU A 256 -9.51 2.93 -13.04
C LEU A 256 -10.97 3.06 -12.60
N VAL A 257 -11.24 3.83 -11.54
CA VAL A 257 -12.60 4.05 -11.05
C VAL A 257 -13.43 4.76 -12.12
N ARG A 258 -12.92 5.87 -12.67
CA ARG A 258 -13.65 6.72 -13.64
C ARG A 258 -13.97 6.00 -14.94
N HIS A 259 -13.07 5.16 -15.45
CA HIS A 259 -13.20 4.57 -16.78
C HIS A 259 -13.66 3.11 -16.79
N TYR A 260 -13.61 2.41 -15.64
CA TYR A 260 -14.02 1.01 -15.57
C TYR A 260 -15.14 0.77 -14.55
N ILE A 261 -15.01 1.26 -13.32
CA ILE A 261 -16.02 1.01 -12.27
C ILE A 261 -17.26 1.90 -12.46
N TYR A 262 -17.06 3.20 -12.67
CA TYR A 262 -18.14 4.18 -12.81
C TYR A 262 -19.09 3.87 -13.98
N PRO A 263 -18.63 3.47 -15.19
CA PRO A 263 -19.52 3.08 -16.27
C PRO A 263 -20.48 1.94 -15.89
N ASN A 264 -20.10 1.02 -15.01
CA ASN A 264 -20.99 -0.04 -14.52
C ASN A 264 -22.11 0.48 -13.62
N LEU A 265 -21.92 1.65 -12.99
CA LEU A 265 -22.95 2.35 -12.22
C LEU A 265 -23.96 3.04 -13.14
N GLU A 266 -23.52 3.47 -14.33
CA GLU A 266 -24.38 4.11 -15.34
C GLU A 266 -25.02 3.11 -16.31
N GLN A 267 -24.63 1.84 -16.28
CA GLN A 267 -25.22 0.81 -17.15
C GLN A 267 -26.76 0.84 -17.09
N ASN A 268 -27.38 0.96 -18.27
CA ASN A 268 -28.83 1.04 -18.47
C ASN A 268 -29.48 2.35 -18.00
N LEU A 269 -28.72 3.45 -17.88
CA LEU A 269 -29.26 4.80 -17.81
C LEU A 269 -29.39 5.37 -19.22
N GLU A 270 -30.48 6.10 -19.48
CA GLU A 270 -30.68 6.83 -20.74
C GLU A 270 -29.65 7.97 -20.85
N PRO A 271 -28.98 8.15 -22.00
CA PRO A 271 -28.08 9.27 -22.21
C PRO A 271 -28.88 10.59 -22.18
N VAL A 272 -28.34 11.59 -21.48
CA VAL A 272 -28.93 12.94 -21.46
C VAL A 272 -28.55 13.64 -22.76
N ASP A 273 -29.51 13.74 -23.68
CA ASP A 273 -29.28 14.15 -25.08
C ASP A 273 -29.09 15.69 -25.24
N GLU A 274 -29.48 16.49 -24.23
CA GLU A 274 -29.34 17.96 -24.24
C GLU A 274 -29.15 18.52 -22.83
N SER A 275 -27.93 18.51 -22.30
CA SER A 275 -27.62 19.12 -20.99
C SER A 275 -27.19 20.58 -21.15
N SER A 276 -27.81 21.48 -20.40
CA SER A 276 -27.30 22.84 -20.22
C SER A 276 -25.90 22.82 -19.58
N PRO A 277 -25.08 23.89 -19.75
CA PRO A 277 -23.75 23.95 -19.11
C PRO A 277 -23.78 23.76 -17.59
N LEU A 278 -24.87 24.21 -16.95
CA LEU A 278 -25.09 24.02 -15.51
C LEU A 278 -25.34 22.55 -15.16
N GLU A 279 -26.14 21.85 -15.96
CA GLU A 279 -26.40 20.41 -15.76
C GLU A 279 -25.14 19.59 -15.99
N THR A 280 -24.35 19.89 -17.03
CA THR A 280 -23.04 19.24 -17.24
C THR A 280 -22.09 19.46 -16.06
N MET A 281 -22.08 20.66 -15.47
CA MET A 281 -21.27 20.95 -14.29
C MET A 281 -21.75 20.14 -13.07
N ILE A 282 -23.06 20.02 -12.87
CA ILE A 282 -23.66 19.24 -11.79
C ILE A 282 -23.35 17.75 -11.97
N GLU A 283 -23.53 17.20 -13.17
CA GLU A 283 -23.21 15.81 -13.51
C GLU A 283 -21.73 15.49 -13.30
N THR A 284 -20.86 16.40 -13.74
CA THR A 284 -19.41 16.27 -13.51
C THR A 284 -19.11 16.25 -12.01
N SER A 285 -19.72 17.14 -11.22
CA SER A 285 -19.54 17.15 -9.76
C SER A 285 -20.03 15.87 -9.08
N ILE A 286 -21.14 15.29 -9.54
CA ILE A 286 -21.66 14.01 -9.04
C ILE A 286 -20.71 12.88 -9.40
N ARG A 287 -20.26 12.82 -10.66
CA ARG A 287 -19.32 11.81 -11.13
C ARG A 287 -18.04 11.82 -10.31
N GLU A 288 -17.46 13.00 -10.12
CA GLU A 288 -16.24 13.15 -9.32
C GLU A 288 -16.47 12.75 -7.86
N ARG A 289 -17.62 13.08 -7.27
CA ARG A 289 -17.98 12.60 -5.92
C ARG A 289 -18.06 11.08 -5.84
N ILE A 290 -18.66 10.42 -6.84
CA ILE A 290 -18.74 8.96 -6.89
C ILE A 290 -17.35 8.36 -7.03
N VAL A 291 -16.53 8.91 -7.94
CA VAL A 291 -15.14 8.50 -8.12
C VAL A 291 -14.36 8.63 -6.80
N ASP A 292 -14.49 9.76 -6.11
CA ASP A 292 -13.84 10.02 -4.82
C ASP A 292 -14.32 9.11 -3.69
N THR A 293 -15.57 8.64 -3.77
CA THR A 293 -16.13 7.69 -2.81
C THR A 293 -15.59 6.29 -3.06
N TYR A 294 -15.56 5.84 -4.32
CA TYR A 294 -14.98 4.54 -4.71
C TYR A 294 -13.45 4.49 -4.60
N ALA A 295 -12.77 5.64 -4.68
CA ALA A 295 -11.34 5.77 -4.41
C ALA A 295 -10.95 5.47 -2.94
N LYS A 296 -11.92 5.24 -2.04
CA LYS A 296 -11.69 4.74 -0.68
C LYS A 296 -11.45 3.24 -0.59
N LEU A 297 -11.93 2.47 -1.57
CA LEU A 297 -11.71 1.03 -1.60
C LEU A 297 -10.21 0.75 -1.63
N ASP A 298 -9.80 -0.29 -0.90
CA ASP A 298 -8.41 -0.66 -0.86
C ASP A 298 -7.97 -1.33 -2.18
N PRO A 299 -6.65 -1.51 -2.40
CA PRO A 299 -6.13 -2.15 -3.61
C PRO A 299 -6.68 -3.55 -3.90
N GLU A 300 -7.05 -4.33 -2.86
CA GLU A 300 -7.59 -5.67 -3.04
C GLU A 300 -9.04 -5.60 -3.55
N ASP A 301 -9.89 -4.80 -2.89
CA ASP A 301 -11.28 -4.64 -3.28
C ASP A 301 -11.40 -4.02 -4.68
N LEU A 302 -10.60 -3.00 -5.01
CA LEU A 302 -10.60 -2.42 -6.35
C LEU A 302 -10.19 -3.41 -7.42
N MET A 303 -9.14 -4.19 -7.18
CA MET A 303 -8.70 -5.22 -8.13
C MET A 303 -9.78 -6.28 -8.30
N PHE A 304 -10.42 -6.71 -7.21
CA PHE A 304 -11.52 -7.67 -7.27
C PHE A 304 -12.69 -7.17 -8.14
N TYR A 305 -13.15 -5.93 -7.95
CA TYR A 305 -14.24 -5.38 -8.77
C TYR A 305 -13.82 -5.15 -10.22
N PHE A 306 -12.56 -4.77 -10.47
CA PHE A 306 -12.00 -4.62 -11.81
C PHE A 306 -11.92 -5.95 -12.57
N GLU A 307 -11.47 -7.04 -11.93
CA GLU A 307 -11.43 -8.35 -12.57
C GLU A 307 -12.82 -8.94 -12.81
N ASN A 308 -13.83 -8.47 -12.09
CA ASN A 308 -15.19 -8.99 -12.13
C ASN A 308 -16.22 -7.98 -12.66
N LEU A 309 -15.81 -6.92 -13.39
CA LEU A 309 -16.67 -5.80 -13.79
C LEU A 309 -18.04 -6.23 -14.33
N PHE A 310 -18.07 -7.18 -15.28
CA PHE A 310 -19.30 -7.65 -15.91
C PHE A 310 -20.24 -8.41 -14.96
N ASN A 311 -19.71 -8.95 -13.86
CA ASN A 311 -20.48 -9.66 -12.85
C ASN A 311 -21.06 -8.72 -11.78
N TYR A 312 -20.68 -7.44 -11.76
CA TYR A 312 -21.08 -6.43 -10.77
C TYR A 312 -21.79 -5.24 -11.44
N PRO A 313 -23.03 -5.43 -11.96
CA PRO A 313 -23.86 -4.30 -12.38
C PRO A 313 -24.21 -3.43 -11.17
N ARG A 314 -24.57 -2.14 -11.39
CA ARG A 314 -24.84 -1.13 -10.35
C ARG A 314 -25.45 -1.68 -9.06
N LYS A 315 -26.63 -2.33 -9.12
CA LYS A 315 -27.35 -2.79 -7.91
C LYS A 315 -26.50 -3.75 -7.07
N ARG A 316 -25.79 -4.66 -7.72
CA ARG A 316 -24.93 -5.64 -7.04
C ARG A 316 -23.67 -4.97 -6.51
N LEU A 317 -23.03 -4.11 -7.29
CA LEU A 317 -21.84 -3.37 -6.87
C LEU A 317 -22.13 -2.52 -5.62
N VAL A 318 -23.18 -1.70 -5.67
CA VAL A 318 -23.61 -0.86 -4.54
C VAL A 318 -23.93 -1.72 -3.32
N MET A 319 -24.72 -2.79 -3.48
CA MET A 319 -25.10 -3.64 -2.37
C MET A 319 -23.90 -4.34 -1.72
N ASP A 320 -23.00 -4.91 -2.54
CA ASP A 320 -21.82 -5.64 -2.06
C ASP A 320 -20.84 -4.70 -1.33
N VAL A 321 -20.58 -3.52 -1.91
CA VAL A 321 -19.72 -2.51 -1.30
C VAL A 321 -20.31 -2.02 0.02
N ASN A 322 -21.61 -1.71 0.10
CA ASN A 322 -22.22 -1.28 1.36
C ASN A 322 -22.29 -2.40 2.42
N LEU A 323 -22.32 -3.66 2.00
CA LEU A 323 -22.31 -4.80 2.91
C LEU A 323 -20.91 -5.01 3.51
N LYS A 324 -19.85 -4.86 2.70
CA LYS A 324 -18.46 -4.88 3.18
C LYS A 324 -18.09 -3.63 3.96
N HIS A 325 -18.61 -2.47 3.53
CA HIS A 325 -18.29 -1.15 4.06
C HIS A 325 -19.54 -0.36 4.44
N PRO A 326 -20.15 -0.63 5.62
CA PRO A 326 -21.36 0.07 6.07
C PRO A 326 -21.24 1.60 6.13
N ALA A 327 -20.02 2.13 6.37
CA ALA A 327 -19.76 3.58 6.43
C ALA A 327 -19.36 4.20 5.08
N PHE A 328 -19.44 3.46 3.97
CA PHE A 328 -18.86 3.85 2.68
C PHE A 328 -19.37 5.20 2.13
N SER A 329 -20.65 5.54 2.28
CA SER A 329 -21.19 6.81 1.74
C SER A 329 -21.08 7.99 2.70
N GLN A 330 -20.51 7.82 3.90
CA GLN A 330 -20.46 8.90 4.90
C GLN A 330 -19.54 10.04 4.47
N ASP A 331 -18.49 9.74 3.72
CA ASP A 331 -17.48 10.69 3.27
C ASP A 331 -16.78 10.21 1.99
N GLN A 332 -15.83 11.01 1.51
CA GLN A 332 -14.98 10.74 0.36
C GLN A 332 -13.56 10.35 0.75
N GLU A 333 -12.74 9.99 -0.22
CA GLU A 333 -11.31 9.82 -0.01
C GLU A 333 -10.66 11.08 0.61
N SER A 334 -9.53 10.85 1.27
CA SER A 334 -8.78 11.90 1.99
C SER A 334 -7.28 11.74 1.81
N PHE A 335 -6.87 10.77 0.98
CA PHE A 335 -5.47 10.42 0.79
C PHE A 335 -4.77 11.52 0.01
N VAL A 336 -5.41 12.02 -1.06
CA VAL A 336 -4.88 13.15 -1.83
C VAL A 336 -4.78 14.40 -0.95
N ALA A 337 -5.78 14.67 -0.12
CA ALA A 337 -5.75 15.80 0.81
C ALA A 337 -4.64 15.66 1.88
N ALA A 338 -4.38 14.45 2.38
CA ALA A 338 -3.28 14.20 3.32
C ALA A 338 -1.91 14.39 2.66
N ILE A 339 -1.73 13.89 1.43
CA ILE A 339 -0.51 14.09 0.63
C ILE A 339 -0.29 15.58 0.37
N GLN A 340 -1.33 16.27 -0.11
CA GLN A 340 -1.25 17.70 -0.41
C GLN A 340 -0.95 18.50 0.86
N SER A 341 -1.59 18.18 1.99
CA SER A 341 -1.33 18.81 3.28
C SER A 341 0.15 18.70 3.70
N ALA A 342 0.75 17.51 3.61
CA ALA A 342 2.17 17.32 3.93
C ALA A 342 3.12 17.94 2.89
N THR A 343 2.65 18.12 1.64
CA THR A 343 3.40 18.75 0.55
C THR A 343 3.37 20.28 0.66
N ASP A 344 2.24 20.87 1.05
CA ASP A 344 2.08 22.32 1.27
C ASP A 344 2.89 22.83 2.46
N GLU A 345 3.27 21.94 3.39
CA GLU A 345 4.20 22.24 4.47
C GLU A 345 5.63 22.45 3.94
N ARG A 346 6.02 21.87 2.80
CA ARG A 346 7.42 21.80 2.33
C ARG A 346 8.02 23.14 1.91
N PRO A 347 7.35 24.00 1.12
CA PRO A 347 7.91 25.31 0.74
C PRO A 347 8.23 26.17 1.95
N TRP A 348 7.44 26.06 3.03
CA TRP A 348 7.68 26.79 4.28
C TRP A 348 8.90 26.31 5.07
N LEU A 349 9.31 25.05 4.88
CA LEU A 349 10.39 24.43 5.64
C LEU A 349 11.73 24.47 4.91
N PHE A 350 11.68 24.38 3.58
CA PHE A 350 12.87 24.10 2.76
C PHE A 350 13.04 25.04 1.56
N ASP A 351 12.22 26.10 1.45
CA ASP A 351 12.27 27.09 0.35
C ASP A 351 12.19 26.44 -1.05
N ILE A 352 11.37 25.38 -1.16
CA ILE A 352 11.15 24.65 -2.42
C ILE A 352 10.13 25.44 -3.25
N ALA A 353 10.60 26.06 -4.33
CA ALA A 353 9.80 26.99 -5.14
C ALA A 353 8.86 26.31 -6.16
N ASP A 354 9.21 25.11 -6.65
CA ASP A 354 8.41 24.42 -7.66
C ASP A 354 8.42 22.90 -7.48
N LEU A 355 7.22 22.34 -7.33
CA LEU A 355 6.98 20.90 -7.19
C LEU A 355 6.36 20.29 -8.46
N THR A 356 6.08 21.11 -9.48
CA THR A 356 5.42 20.68 -10.73
C THR A 356 6.37 19.97 -11.68
N SER A 357 7.68 20.23 -11.57
CA SER A 357 8.75 19.58 -12.33
C SER A 357 9.17 18.21 -11.79
N ILE A 358 8.70 17.83 -10.59
CA ILE A 358 9.12 16.58 -9.94
C ILE A 358 8.40 15.40 -10.59
N GLY A 359 9.21 14.46 -11.07
CA GLY A 359 8.71 13.25 -11.70
C GLY A 359 7.96 12.30 -10.75
N GLY A 360 6.95 11.63 -11.28
CA GLY A 360 6.20 10.56 -10.61
C GLY A 360 6.90 9.20 -10.69
N ILE A 361 6.11 8.12 -10.78
CA ILE A 361 6.59 6.74 -10.82
C ILE A 361 7.41 6.49 -12.10
N VAL A 362 6.91 6.97 -13.23
CA VAL A 362 7.50 6.77 -14.56
C VAL A 362 8.25 8.03 -14.98
N THR A 363 9.45 8.25 -14.43
CA THR A 363 10.31 9.39 -14.82
C THR A 363 11.79 9.02 -14.84
N SER A 364 12.53 9.69 -15.73
CA SER A 364 13.99 9.62 -15.81
C SER A 364 14.61 10.26 -14.56
N ASP A 365 15.57 9.58 -13.92
CA ASP A 365 16.26 10.08 -12.71
C ASP A 365 17.33 11.14 -13.04
N ASP A 366 17.24 11.81 -14.19
CA ASP A 366 18.36 12.60 -14.73
C ASP A 366 18.60 13.92 -13.96
N ASP A 367 17.66 14.39 -13.13
CA ASP A 367 17.81 15.55 -12.25
C ASP A 367 17.34 15.24 -10.81
N LEU A 368 18.15 14.49 -10.05
CA LEU A 368 17.88 14.20 -8.64
C LEU A 368 18.28 15.41 -7.77
N ASP A 369 17.29 16.22 -7.38
CA ASP A 369 17.47 17.11 -6.23
C ASP A 369 17.53 16.25 -4.95
N GLU A 370 18.74 16.07 -4.41
CA GLU A 370 18.99 15.28 -3.20
C GLU A 370 18.16 15.74 -2.00
N HIS A 371 17.78 17.03 -1.94
CA HIS A 371 16.97 17.57 -0.86
C HIS A 371 15.58 16.93 -0.85
N LEU A 372 14.95 16.76 -2.01
CA LEU A 372 13.58 16.21 -2.15
C LEU A 372 13.50 14.71 -1.86
N VAL A 373 14.64 14.03 -1.79
CA VAL A 373 14.74 12.59 -1.48
C VAL A 373 14.82 12.34 0.03
N ARG A 374 15.21 13.34 0.82
CA ARG A 374 15.54 13.19 2.25
C ARG A 374 14.82 14.16 3.17
N ASP A 375 13.90 14.94 2.65
CA ASP A 375 13.15 15.95 3.40
C ASP A 375 12.01 15.39 4.26
N GLY A 376 11.74 14.07 4.20
CA GLY A 376 10.75 13.40 5.04
C GLY A 376 11.02 13.57 6.54
N SER A 377 9.97 13.77 7.33
CA SER A 377 10.05 13.82 8.79
C SER A 377 10.50 12.47 9.35
N HIS A 378 11.33 12.52 10.38
CA HIS A 378 11.84 11.33 11.04
C HIS A 378 10.79 10.62 11.90
N ASP A 379 9.83 11.35 12.46
CA ASP A 379 8.85 10.84 13.44
C ASP A 379 7.39 11.17 13.10
N GLY A 380 7.16 11.89 12.00
CA GLY A 380 5.81 12.28 11.55
C GLY A 380 5.19 13.41 12.36
N SER A 381 5.94 14.02 13.28
CA SER A 381 5.48 15.15 14.08
C SER A 381 5.35 16.44 13.25
N ILE A 382 4.63 17.43 13.78
CA ILE A 382 4.52 18.74 13.15
C ILE A 382 5.89 19.44 13.17
N PRO A 383 6.39 19.92 12.03
CA PRO A 383 7.71 20.54 11.97
C PRO A 383 7.72 21.95 12.62
N PRO A 384 8.80 22.32 13.34
CA PRO A 384 8.98 23.69 13.84
C PRO A 384 9.15 24.69 12.68
N PRO A 385 8.75 25.97 12.82
CA PRO A 385 8.17 26.62 14.00
C PRO A 385 6.63 26.50 14.07
N GLY A 386 6.03 25.57 13.33
CA GLY A 386 4.58 25.41 13.21
C GLY A 386 3.90 25.21 14.56
N ALA A 387 3.49 26.31 15.20
CA ALA A 387 2.57 26.24 16.32
C ALA A 387 1.31 25.54 15.82
N PHE A 388 0.84 24.55 16.58
CA PHE A 388 -0.39 23.81 16.31
C PHE A 388 -1.47 24.75 15.77
N ARG A 389 -1.78 24.63 14.48
CA ARG A 389 -2.87 25.41 13.90
C ARG A 389 -4.18 24.77 14.34
N ARG A 390 -5.12 25.61 14.77
CA ARG A 390 -6.49 25.13 14.98
C ARG A 390 -7.07 24.76 13.63
N PRO A 391 -7.76 23.61 13.55
CA PRO A 391 -8.43 23.22 12.32
C PRO A 391 -9.48 24.25 11.91
N ARG A 392 -9.54 24.58 10.62
CA ARG A 392 -10.54 25.49 10.08
C ARG A 392 -11.78 24.74 9.60
N GLY A 393 -11.61 23.54 9.07
CA GLY A 393 -12.67 22.67 8.61
C GLY A 393 -13.31 21.88 9.76
N ILE A 394 -14.64 21.88 9.79
CA ILE A 394 -15.45 20.97 10.62
C ILE A 394 -16.19 19.92 9.79
N TRP A 395 -16.01 19.96 8.46
CA TRP A 395 -16.82 19.23 7.51
C TRP A 395 -15.94 18.53 6.47
N ALA A 396 -16.28 17.28 6.18
CA ALA A 396 -15.80 16.54 5.02
C ALA A 396 -16.95 16.40 4.02
N PRO A 397 -16.67 16.48 2.71
CA PRO A 397 -17.66 16.21 1.69
C PRO A 397 -18.31 14.83 1.87
N PRO A 398 -19.65 14.72 1.80
CA PRO A 398 -20.32 13.44 1.87
C PRO A 398 -19.97 12.60 0.64
N GLY A 399 -19.93 11.28 0.83
CA GLY A 399 -19.76 10.32 -0.25
C GLY A 399 -21.02 10.15 -1.08
N ASP A 400 -20.86 9.51 -2.24
CA ASP A 400 -21.94 9.07 -3.12
C ASP A 400 -21.54 7.71 -3.72
N ASP A 401 -22.31 6.67 -3.43
CA ASP A 401 -22.06 5.32 -3.94
C ASP A 401 -22.78 5.07 -5.27
N GLY A 402 -23.41 6.09 -5.87
CA GLY A 402 -24.12 5.98 -7.13
C GLY A 402 -25.51 5.33 -7.04
N ARG A 403 -26.02 5.04 -5.83
CA ARG A 403 -27.38 4.47 -5.68
C ARG A 403 -28.47 5.38 -6.25
N ALA A 404 -28.29 6.70 -6.10
CA ALA A 404 -29.25 7.71 -6.50
C ALA A 404 -29.22 8.02 -8.01
N LEU A 405 -28.28 7.46 -8.77
CA LEU A 405 -28.21 7.67 -10.22
C LEU A 405 -29.48 7.18 -10.94
N ALA A 406 -30.09 6.09 -10.46
CA ALA A 406 -31.34 5.56 -11.00
C ALA A 406 -32.55 6.47 -10.75
N GLU A 407 -32.59 7.12 -9.59
CA GLU A 407 -33.71 8.00 -9.22
C GLU A 407 -33.71 9.25 -10.09
N ARG A 408 -32.52 9.77 -10.44
CA ARG A 408 -32.37 10.97 -11.28
C ARG A 408 -32.79 10.76 -12.73
N SER A 409 -32.52 9.61 -13.34
CA SER A 409 -32.98 9.34 -14.70
C SER A 409 -34.51 9.40 -14.83
N HIS A 410 -35.24 9.00 -13.78
CA HIS A 410 -36.70 9.09 -13.76
C HIS A 410 -37.22 10.54 -13.64
N PHE A 411 -36.49 11.44 -12.99
CA PHE A 411 -36.88 12.86 -12.92
C PHE A 411 -36.76 13.56 -14.27
N TYR A 412 -35.70 13.29 -15.04
CA TYR A 412 -35.55 13.84 -16.39
C TYR A 412 -36.51 13.19 -17.40
N GLY A 413 -36.86 11.91 -17.22
CA GLY A 413 -37.88 11.23 -18.03
C GLY A 413 -39.31 11.68 -17.74
N GLY A 414 -39.60 12.12 -16.51
CA GLY A 414 -40.96 12.50 -16.06
C GLY A 414 -41.39 13.93 -16.37
N GLN A 415 -40.47 14.82 -16.78
CA GLN A 415 -40.80 16.19 -17.20
C GLN A 415 -41.25 16.31 -18.67
N ARG A 416 -41.34 15.19 -19.39
CA ARG A 416 -41.91 15.14 -20.75
C ARG A 416 -43.35 14.60 -20.71
N TYR A 417 -44.29 15.37 -20.19
CA TYR A 417 -45.73 15.21 -20.48
C TYR A 417 -46.46 16.54 -20.51
#